data_AF-A0A961CXS2-F1
#
_entry.id   AF-A0A961CXS2-F1
#
_cell.length_a   1.000
_cell.length_b   1.000
_cell.length_c   1.000
_cell.angle_alpha   90.00
_cell.angle_beta   90.00
_cell.angle_gamma   90.00
#
_symmetry.space_group_name_H-M   'P 1'
#
loop_
_entity.id
_entity.type
_entity.pdbx_description
1 polymer ?
#
loop_
_entity_poly.entity_id
_entity_poly.type
_entity_poly.pdbx_seq_one_letter_code
_entity_poly.pdbx_strand_id
1 'polypeptide(L)'
;ITVLVAIYLNADSTKFLKSFRRTVPAQHRGDIERLGQRTLAIWRGYVYGQLLNSLMVGVLMWMVLWLIGLPGAFVFALTLGVLNMIPTFGPILAAIPAVLAALALGSTRLDWGNLGFAVLVTILYLVVVQLQANLVAPLITGRAVRLSPATVIIGLLVGVQVGGLVGALLVVPVIATGKEYGRYVIAKLTDGDPFPPRSAAPEPPREPAGSGGATDGAAGGTAADGLVGGA
;
A
#
# COMPACT_ATOMS: atom_id res chain seq x y z
N ILE A 1 -17.10 26.90 -13.62
CA ILE A 1 -15.70 27.41 -13.62
C ILE A 1 -14.70 26.25 -13.54
N THR A 2 -14.76 25.37 -12.53
CA THR A 2 -13.83 24.23 -12.36
C THR A 2 -13.81 23.25 -13.55
N VAL A 3 -14.97 22.93 -14.14
CA VAL A 3 -15.08 22.05 -15.32
C VAL A 3 -14.51 22.71 -16.57
N LEU A 4 -14.74 24.02 -16.76
CA LEU A 4 -14.16 24.79 -17.87
C LEU A 4 -12.63 24.86 -17.76
N VAL A 5 -12.10 25.09 -16.56
CA VAL A 5 -10.67 25.08 -16.28
C VAL A 5 -10.06 23.69 -16.52
N ALA A 6 -10.74 22.62 -16.11
CA ALA A 6 -10.30 21.24 -16.34
C ALA A 6 -10.28 20.87 -17.84
N ILE A 7 -11.30 21.27 -18.60
CA ILE A 7 -11.37 21.05 -20.06
C ILE A 7 -10.27 21.84 -20.77
N TYR A 8 -10.04 23.09 -20.39
CA TYR A 8 -9.01 23.94 -21.00
C TYR A 8 -7.59 23.44 -20.70
N LEU A 9 -7.33 23.00 -19.46
CA LEU A 9 -6.05 22.38 -19.07
C LEU A 9 -5.81 21.04 -19.78
N ASN A 10 -6.85 20.22 -19.96
CA ASN A 10 -6.74 18.94 -20.67
C ASN A 10 -6.46 19.17 -22.18
N ALA A 11 -7.11 20.16 -22.78
CA ALA A 11 -6.92 20.53 -24.17
C ALA A 11 -5.51 21.11 -24.45
N ASP A 12 -4.90 21.81 -23.49
CA ASP A 12 -3.58 22.46 -23.65
C ASP A 12 -2.40 21.67 -23.06
N SER A 13 -2.66 20.42 -22.63
CA SER A 13 -1.68 19.50 -22.03
C SER A 13 -0.41 19.32 -22.87
N THR A 14 -0.53 19.28 -24.20
CA THR A 14 0.62 19.19 -25.12
C THR A 14 1.48 20.45 -25.17
N LYS A 15 0.90 21.65 -24.96
CA LYS A 15 1.65 22.91 -24.90
C LYS A 15 2.37 23.08 -23.55
N PHE A 16 1.74 22.64 -22.46
CA PHE A 16 2.37 22.62 -21.13
C PHE A 16 3.61 21.71 -21.10
N LEU A 17 3.53 20.51 -21.68
CA LEU A 17 4.69 19.61 -21.80
C LEU A 17 5.81 20.22 -22.65
N LYS A 18 5.47 20.95 -23.72
CA LYS A 18 6.45 21.59 -24.62
C LYS A 18 7.14 22.79 -23.98
N SER A 19 6.40 23.59 -23.20
CA SER A 19 6.94 24.72 -22.42
C SER A 19 7.80 24.24 -21.23
N PHE A 20 7.35 23.21 -20.51
CA PHE A 20 8.14 22.62 -19.43
C PHE A 20 9.48 22.07 -19.93
N ARG A 21 9.51 21.49 -21.14
CA ARG A 21 10.74 21.01 -21.81
C ARG A 21 11.77 22.10 -22.14
N ARG A 22 11.35 23.38 -22.21
CA ARG A 22 12.25 24.53 -22.45
C ARG A 22 12.89 25.05 -21.16
N THR A 23 12.23 24.90 -20.02
CA THR A 23 12.74 25.33 -18.71
C THR A 23 13.70 24.32 -18.09
N VAL A 24 13.64 23.05 -18.52
CA VAL A 24 14.50 21.97 -18.01
C VAL A 24 15.87 21.99 -18.73
N PRO A 25 16.99 22.22 -18.01
CA PRO A 25 18.34 22.10 -18.56
C PRO A 25 18.57 20.67 -19.11
N ALA A 26 19.26 20.55 -20.26
CA ALA A 26 19.44 19.27 -20.98
C ALA A 26 19.97 18.12 -20.08
N GLN A 27 20.79 18.47 -19.10
CA GLN A 27 21.39 17.61 -18.06
C GLN A 27 20.38 16.90 -17.12
N HIS A 28 19.12 17.35 -17.05
CA HIS A 28 18.09 16.78 -16.14
C HIS A 28 16.93 16.09 -16.86
N ARG A 29 16.94 16.07 -18.20
CA ARG A 29 15.81 15.53 -19.00
C ARG A 29 15.58 14.03 -18.76
N GLY A 30 16.65 13.25 -18.64
CA GLY A 30 16.56 11.81 -18.36
C GLY A 30 15.96 11.52 -16.98
N ASP A 31 16.31 12.31 -15.97
CA ASP A 31 15.79 12.15 -14.60
C ASP A 31 14.29 12.46 -14.54
N ILE A 32 13.85 13.54 -15.20
CA ILE A 32 12.44 13.95 -15.21
C ILE A 32 11.57 12.93 -15.94
N GLU A 33 12.05 12.37 -17.05
CA GLU A 33 11.31 11.35 -17.80
C GLU A 33 11.16 10.06 -16.97
N ARG A 34 12.22 9.66 -16.25
CA ARG A 34 12.17 8.54 -15.30
C ARG A 34 11.22 8.79 -14.13
N LEU A 35 11.24 9.99 -13.54
CA LEU A 35 10.30 10.40 -12.49
C LEU A 35 8.85 10.37 -12.99
N GLY A 36 8.58 10.92 -14.17
CA GLY A 36 7.25 10.90 -14.77
C GLY A 36 6.72 9.48 -14.99
N GLN A 37 7.55 8.57 -15.51
CA GLN A 37 7.18 7.16 -15.67
C GLN A 37 6.90 6.47 -14.33
N ARG A 38 7.70 6.75 -13.29
CA ARG A 38 7.48 6.21 -11.94
C ARG A 38 6.21 6.74 -11.31
N THR A 39 5.93 8.04 -11.44
CA THR A 39 4.66 8.63 -10.98
C THR A 39 3.48 7.98 -11.70
N LEU A 40 3.51 7.88 -13.04
CA LEU A 40 2.45 7.21 -13.78
C LEU A 40 2.25 5.74 -13.33
N ALA A 41 3.33 5.03 -13.04
CA ALA A 41 3.26 3.66 -12.51
C ALA A 41 2.63 3.61 -11.10
N ILE A 42 2.97 4.55 -10.20
CA ILE A 42 2.36 4.67 -8.86
C ILE A 42 0.85 4.90 -8.99
N TRP A 43 0.45 5.87 -9.82
CA TRP A 43 -0.96 6.22 -9.98
C TRP A 43 -1.78 5.09 -10.62
N ARG A 44 -1.27 4.47 -11.69
CA ARG A 44 -1.92 3.31 -12.31
C ARG A 44 -2.00 2.15 -11.33
N GLY A 45 -0.89 1.79 -10.68
CA GLY A 45 -0.84 0.71 -9.71
C GLY A 45 -1.83 0.92 -8.55
N TYR A 46 -1.92 2.15 -8.03
CA TYR A 46 -2.87 2.48 -6.97
C TYR A 46 -4.32 2.34 -7.42
N VAL A 47 -4.71 2.94 -8.55
CA VAL A 47 -6.11 2.89 -9.02
C VAL A 47 -6.55 1.46 -9.32
N TYR A 48 -5.75 0.70 -10.07
CA TYR A 48 -6.08 -0.70 -10.38
C TYR A 48 -6.07 -1.57 -9.12
N GLY A 49 -5.07 -1.40 -8.25
CA GLY A 49 -4.99 -2.13 -6.99
C GLY A 49 -6.17 -1.84 -6.07
N GLN A 50 -6.58 -0.57 -5.95
CA GLN A 50 -7.69 -0.17 -5.10
C GLN A 50 -9.03 -0.68 -5.64
N LEU A 51 -9.26 -0.59 -6.96
CA LEU A 51 -10.47 -1.13 -7.58
C LEU A 51 -10.59 -2.64 -7.41
N LEU A 52 -9.50 -3.36 -7.65
CA LEU A 52 -9.46 -4.81 -7.47
C LEU A 52 -9.68 -5.18 -5.99
N ASN A 53 -9.04 -4.48 -5.06
CA ASN A 53 -9.21 -4.68 -3.62
C ASN A 53 -10.68 -4.44 -3.19
N SER A 54 -11.29 -3.33 -3.62
CA SER A 54 -12.68 -3.01 -3.35
C SER A 54 -13.65 -4.08 -3.89
N LEU A 55 -13.41 -4.57 -5.11
CA LEU A 55 -14.22 -5.62 -5.71
C LEU A 55 -14.09 -6.95 -4.95
N MET A 56 -12.87 -7.38 -4.65
CA MET A 56 -12.62 -8.63 -3.92
C MET A 56 -13.27 -8.61 -2.53
N VAL A 57 -13.12 -7.52 -1.79
CA VAL A 57 -13.70 -7.38 -0.44
C VAL A 57 -15.21 -7.28 -0.49
N GLY A 58 -15.78 -6.54 -1.45
CA GLY A 58 -17.23 -6.46 -1.64
C GLY A 58 -17.85 -7.81 -1.96
N VAL A 59 -17.25 -8.57 -2.89
CA VAL A 59 -17.74 -9.91 -3.27
C VAL A 59 -17.60 -10.90 -2.11
N LEU A 60 -16.44 -10.90 -1.43
CA LEU A 60 -16.24 -11.73 -0.24
C LEU A 60 -17.30 -11.44 0.83
N MET A 61 -17.54 -10.17 1.10
CA MET A 61 -18.52 -9.79 2.10
C MET A 61 -19.94 -10.13 1.69
N TRP A 62 -20.28 -9.97 0.42
CA TRP A 62 -21.58 -10.37 -0.10
C TRP A 62 -21.83 -11.86 0.13
N MET A 63 -20.86 -12.72 -0.18
CA MET A 63 -20.97 -14.16 0.08
C MET A 63 -21.19 -14.46 1.56
N VAL A 64 -20.43 -13.81 2.45
CA VAL A 64 -20.54 -13.99 3.90
C VAL A 64 -21.91 -13.55 4.43
N LEU A 65 -22.35 -12.33 4.09
CA LEU A 65 -23.64 -11.79 4.55
C LEU A 65 -24.83 -12.53 3.93
N TRP A 66 -24.70 -12.98 2.68
CA TRP A 66 -25.71 -13.79 2.03
C TRP A 66 -25.81 -15.16 2.69
N LEU A 67 -24.69 -15.81 3.04
CA LEU A 67 -24.69 -17.12 3.67
C LEU A 67 -25.41 -17.12 5.02
N ILE A 68 -25.18 -16.10 5.85
CA ILE A 68 -25.84 -15.95 7.17
C ILE A 68 -27.27 -15.40 7.07
N GLY A 69 -27.72 -15.02 5.87
CA GLY A 69 -29.09 -14.57 5.63
C GLY A 69 -29.44 -13.17 6.12
N LEU A 70 -28.51 -12.21 6.04
CA LEU A 70 -28.82 -10.81 6.28
C LEU A 70 -29.73 -10.25 5.15
N PRO A 71 -30.94 -9.74 5.46
CA PRO A 71 -31.76 -9.04 4.47
C PRO A 71 -30.98 -7.88 3.84
N GLY A 72 -30.97 -7.78 2.51
CA GLY A 72 -30.21 -6.73 1.82
C GLY A 72 -28.68 -6.93 1.83
N ALA A 73 -28.19 -8.16 2.06
CA ALA A 73 -26.75 -8.50 2.03
C ALA A 73 -25.98 -7.88 0.85
N PHE A 74 -26.56 -7.89 -0.36
CA PHE A 74 -25.95 -7.27 -1.54
C PHE A 74 -25.73 -5.77 -1.40
N VAL A 75 -26.71 -5.04 -0.85
CA VAL A 75 -26.62 -3.58 -0.67
C VAL A 75 -25.53 -3.23 0.34
N PHE A 76 -25.46 -3.95 1.46
CA PHE A 76 -24.43 -3.72 2.47
C PHE A 76 -23.02 -4.08 1.99
N ALA A 77 -22.89 -5.19 1.25
CA ALA A 77 -21.63 -5.59 0.66
C ALA A 77 -21.15 -4.65 -0.46
N LEU A 78 -22.08 -4.16 -1.29
CA LEU A 78 -21.80 -3.13 -2.30
C LEU A 78 -21.35 -1.82 -1.63
N THR A 79 -22.06 -1.42 -0.56
CA THR A 79 -21.71 -0.25 0.25
C THR A 79 -20.31 -0.39 0.83
N LEU A 80 -19.96 -1.56 1.37
CA LEU A 80 -18.59 -1.87 1.80
C LEU A 80 -17.60 -1.78 0.64
N GLY A 81 -17.87 -2.40 -0.50
CA GLY A 81 -16.97 -2.35 -1.67
C GLY A 81 -16.66 -0.93 -2.12
N VAL A 82 -17.69 -0.07 -2.21
CA VAL A 82 -17.55 1.34 -2.59
C VAL A 82 -16.79 2.13 -1.53
N LEU A 83 -17.21 2.05 -0.26
CA LEU A 83 -16.58 2.78 0.84
C LEU A 83 -15.13 2.33 1.07
N ASN A 84 -14.81 1.06 0.82
CA ASN A 84 -13.46 0.51 0.93
C ASN A 84 -12.45 1.17 -0.03
N MET A 85 -12.89 1.98 -1.00
CA MET A 85 -11.99 2.86 -1.75
C MET A 85 -11.35 3.93 -0.86
N ILE A 86 -11.98 4.30 0.26
CA ILE A 86 -11.43 5.18 1.29
C ILE A 86 -10.61 4.31 2.26
N PRO A 87 -9.28 4.43 2.27
CA PRO A 87 -8.45 3.61 3.14
C PRO A 87 -8.81 3.80 4.61
N THR A 88 -8.78 2.72 5.39
CA THR A 88 -8.97 2.68 6.85
C THR A 88 -10.39 2.99 7.34
N PHE A 89 -11.07 4.01 6.82
CA PHE A 89 -12.39 4.44 7.29
C PHE A 89 -13.55 3.77 6.55
N GLY A 90 -13.34 3.42 5.28
CA GLY A 90 -14.36 2.83 4.43
C GLY A 90 -15.08 1.63 5.06
N PRO A 91 -14.33 0.60 5.49
CA PRO A 91 -14.94 -0.58 6.11
C PRO A 91 -15.69 -0.30 7.40
N ILE A 92 -15.20 0.64 8.22
CA ILE A 92 -15.83 1.02 9.48
C ILE A 92 -17.19 1.68 9.20
N LEU A 93 -17.21 2.65 8.29
CA LEU A 93 -18.43 3.37 7.92
C LEU A 93 -19.47 2.43 7.28
N ALA A 94 -19.03 1.45 6.49
CA ALA A 94 -19.91 0.49 5.85
C ALA A 94 -20.50 -0.54 6.83
N ALA A 95 -19.80 -0.85 7.92
CA ALA A 95 -20.27 -1.79 8.94
C ALA A 95 -21.47 -1.25 9.72
N ILE A 96 -21.50 0.06 10.01
CA ILE A 96 -22.55 0.69 10.82
C ILE A 96 -23.97 0.37 10.32
N PRO A 97 -24.35 0.71 9.07
CA PRO A 97 -25.71 0.44 8.60
C PRO A 97 -26.02 -1.06 8.51
N ALA A 98 -25.03 -1.91 8.23
CA ALA A 98 -25.22 -3.36 8.14
C ALA A 98 -25.50 -3.99 9.51
N VAL A 99 -24.78 -3.56 10.54
CA VAL A 99 -24.97 -4.02 11.92
C VAL A 99 -26.31 -3.53 12.47
N LEU A 100 -26.69 -2.28 12.19
CA LEU A 100 -28.01 -1.76 12.56
C LEU A 100 -29.13 -2.54 11.87
N ALA A 101 -28.97 -2.87 10.58
CA ALA A 101 -29.94 -3.70 9.86
C ALA A 101 -30.02 -5.11 10.41
N ALA A 102 -28.90 -5.72 10.79
CA ALA A 102 -28.89 -7.03 11.45
C ALA A 102 -29.65 -7.00 12.79
N LEU A 103 -29.50 -5.93 13.57
CA LEU A 103 -30.21 -5.75 14.83
C LEU A 103 -31.71 -5.50 14.65
N ALA A 104 -32.09 -4.77 13.59
CA ALA A 104 -33.49 -4.43 13.33
C ALA A 104 -34.26 -5.56 12.65
N LEU A 105 -33.65 -6.23 11.67
CA LEU A 105 -34.33 -7.16 10.77
C LEU A 105 -34.04 -8.64 11.09
N GLY A 106 -32.99 -8.93 11.86
CA GLY A 106 -32.59 -10.31 12.17
C GLY A 106 -32.08 -11.09 10.96
N SER A 107 -31.99 -12.41 11.11
CA SER A 107 -31.58 -13.33 10.05
C SER A 107 -32.79 -14.00 9.39
N THR A 108 -32.69 -14.23 8.08
CA THR A 108 -33.66 -15.03 7.31
C THR A 108 -33.37 -16.54 7.32
N ARG A 109 -32.19 -16.94 7.80
CA ARG A 109 -31.72 -18.34 7.75
C ARG A 109 -31.37 -18.93 9.12
N LEU A 110 -31.08 -18.07 10.10
CA LEU A 110 -30.67 -18.48 11.44
C LEU A 110 -31.77 -18.10 12.44
N ASP A 111 -32.20 -19.05 13.25
CA ASP A 111 -33.14 -18.84 14.37
C ASP A 111 -32.43 -18.27 15.61
N TRP A 112 -31.67 -17.19 15.42
CA TRP A 112 -31.00 -16.45 16.50
C TRP A 112 -31.73 -15.15 16.81
N GLY A 113 -31.71 -14.76 18.08
CA GLY A 113 -32.20 -13.43 18.49
C GLY A 113 -31.40 -12.31 17.82
N ASN A 114 -32.07 -11.21 17.50
CA ASN A 114 -31.49 -10.12 16.71
C ASN A 114 -30.18 -9.54 17.29
N LEU A 115 -30.06 -9.48 18.62
CA LEU A 115 -28.83 -9.05 19.29
C LEU A 115 -27.66 -9.99 18.98
N GLY A 116 -27.87 -11.30 19.10
CA GLY A 116 -26.85 -12.30 18.78
C GLY A 116 -26.45 -12.26 17.31
N PHE A 117 -27.43 -12.05 16.42
CA PHE A 117 -27.17 -11.91 15.00
C PHE A 117 -26.38 -10.64 14.66
N ALA A 118 -26.69 -9.49 15.27
CA ALA A 118 -25.94 -8.25 15.08
C ALA A 118 -24.48 -8.36 15.55
N VAL A 119 -24.25 -9.06 16.67
CA VAL A 119 -22.90 -9.40 17.14
C VAL A 119 -22.17 -10.28 16.13
N LEU A 120 -22.83 -11.31 15.59
CA LEU A 120 -22.26 -12.16 14.53
C LEU A 120 -21.86 -11.32 13.30
N VAL A 121 -22.75 -10.45 12.81
CA VAL A 121 -22.44 -9.57 11.66
C VAL A 121 -21.23 -8.68 11.96
N THR A 122 -21.15 -8.11 13.15
CA THR A 122 -20.01 -7.29 13.59
C THR A 122 -18.70 -8.09 13.54
N ILE A 123 -18.70 -9.30 14.10
CA ILE A 123 -17.54 -10.19 14.09
C ILE A 123 -17.14 -10.53 12.64
N LEU A 124 -18.10 -10.80 11.76
CA LEU A 124 -17.81 -11.11 10.36
C LEU A 124 -17.21 -9.92 9.62
N TYR A 125 -17.69 -8.69 9.85
CA TYR A 125 -17.03 -7.47 9.36
C TYR A 125 -15.58 -7.38 9.84
N LEU A 126 -15.33 -7.60 11.14
CA LEU A 126 -13.97 -7.59 11.68
C LEU A 126 -13.09 -8.66 11.04
N VAL A 127 -13.57 -9.89 10.91
CA VAL A 127 -12.83 -11.00 10.30
C VAL A 127 -12.51 -10.71 8.84
N VAL A 128 -13.46 -10.22 8.06
CA VAL A 128 -13.25 -9.89 6.64
C VAL A 128 -12.25 -8.73 6.49
N VAL A 129 -12.33 -7.70 7.33
CA VAL A 129 -11.37 -6.58 7.34
C VAL A 129 -9.97 -7.04 7.74
N GLN A 130 -9.86 -7.95 8.71
CA GLN A 130 -8.58 -8.54 9.11
C GLN A 130 -8.00 -9.44 8.00
N LEU A 131 -8.85 -10.22 7.32
CA LEU A 131 -8.44 -11.02 6.17
C LEU A 131 -7.94 -10.12 5.03
N GLN A 132 -8.65 -9.01 4.78
CA GLN A 132 -8.23 -8.00 3.83
C GLN A 132 -6.85 -7.44 4.19
N ALA A 133 -6.64 -7.03 5.44
CA ALA A 133 -5.38 -6.45 5.89
C ALA A 133 -4.20 -7.43 5.81
N ASN A 134 -4.43 -8.72 6.12
CA ASN A 134 -3.36 -9.71 6.25
C ASN A 134 -3.08 -10.53 4.98
N LEU A 135 -4.08 -10.74 4.11
CA LEU A 135 -3.92 -11.53 2.89
C LEU A 135 -4.09 -10.70 1.62
N VAL A 136 -5.17 -9.92 1.53
CA VAL A 136 -5.51 -9.20 0.29
C VAL A 136 -4.52 -8.06 0.04
N ALA A 137 -4.21 -7.27 1.07
CA ALA A 137 -3.27 -6.15 0.96
C ALA A 137 -1.85 -6.55 0.48
N PRO A 138 -1.18 -7.58 1.06
CA PRO A 138 0.15 -7.98 0.60
C PRO A 138 0.14 -8.62 -0.80
N LEU A 139 -0.93 -9.33 -1.17
CA LEU A 139 -1.06 -9.94 -2.49
C LEU A 139 -1.16 -8.88 -3.61
N ILE A 140 -1.83 -7.76 -3.33
CA ILE A 140 -2.05 -6.67 -4.30
C ILE A 140 -0.87 -5.68 -4.32
N THR A 141 -0.27 -5.36 -3.17
CA THR A 141 0.63 -4.20 -3.04
C THR A 141 2.12 -4.55 -3.05
N GLY A 142 2.48 -5.84 -3.12
CA GLY A 142 3.84 -6.30 -3.42
C GLY A 142 4.97 -5.50 -2.74
N ARG A 143 5.04 -5.52 -1.39
CA ARG A 143 6.10 -4.89 -0.55
C ARG A 143 6.48 -3.43 -0.89
N ALA A 144 5.65 -2.66 -1.57
CA ALA A 144 6.00 -1.30 -1.98
C ALA A 144 5.39 -0.25 -1.05
N VAL A 145 6.27 0.65 -0.60
CA VAL A 145 6.02 1.86 0.22
C VAL A 145 5.45 1.57 1.62
N ARG A 146 6.36 1.40 2.59
CA ARG A 146 6.06 1.57 4.02
C ARG A 146 5.69 3.03 4.27
N LEU A 147 4.41 3.37 4.10
CA LEU A 147 3.83 4.57 4.70
C LEU A 147 3.46 4.21 6.13
N SER A 148 3.81 5.07 7.09
CA SER A 148 3.33 4.86 8.45
C SER A 148 1.80 5.09 8.46
N PRO A 149 1.04 4.34 9.28
CA PRO A 149 -0.41 4.56 9.41
C PRO A 149 -0.76 6.01 9.75
N ALA A 150 0.06 6.68 10.56
CA ALA A 150 -0.09 8.08 10.91
C ALA A 150 -0.07 9.00 9.68
N THR A 151 0.85 8.78 8.74
CA THR A 151 0.93 9.58 7.50
C THR A 151 -0.33 9.42 6.65
N VAL A 152 -0.91 8.21 6.59
CA VAL A 152 -2.15 7.97 5.85
C VAL A 152 -3.32 8.69 6.50
N ILE A 153 -3.44 8.63 7.84
CA ILE A 153 -4.52 9.30 8.57
C ILE A 153 -4.44 10.83 8.42
N ILE A 154 -3.27 11.42 8.67
CA ILE A 154 -3.06 12.87 8.53
C ILE A 154 -3.36 13.30 7.09
N GLY A 155 -2.83 12.53 6.13
CA GLY A 155 -3.10 12.76 4.73
C GLY A 155 -4.58 12.71 4.40
N LEU A 156 -5.31 11.72 4.92
CA LEU A 156 -6.74 11.58 4.68
C LEU A 156 -7.52 12.78 5.20
N LEU A 157 -7.20 13.26 6.41
CA LEU A 157 -7.80 14.46 6.98
C LEU A 157 -7.58 15.66 6.06
N VAL A 158 -6.35 15.88 5.61
CA VAL A 158 -6.04 16.97 4.66
C VAL A 158 -6.77 16.77 3.33
N GLY A 159 -6.79 15.54 2.81
CA GLY A 159 -7.45 15.19 1.55
C GLY A 159 -8.95 15.45 1.58
N VAL A 160 -9.62 15.07 2.67
CA VAL A 160 -11.05 15.37 2.89
C VAL A 160 -11.28 16.88 2.89
N GLN A 161 -10.44 17.66 3.57
CA GLN A 161 -10.62 19.11 3.63
C GLN A 161 -10.37 19.81 2.28
N VAL A 162 -9.43 19.32 1.47
CA VAL A 162 -9.07 19.95 0.19
C VAL A 162 -10.01 19.54 -0.95
N GLY A 163 -10.39 18.27 -1.00
CA GLY A 163 -11.09 17.68 -2.14
C GLY A 163 -12.22 16.72 -1.78
N GLY A 164 -12.66 16.72 -0.52
CA GLY A 164 -13.71 15.82 -0.04
C GLY A 164 -13.36 14.35 -0.24
N LEU A 165 -14.35 13.57 -0.69
CA LEU A 165 -14.19 12.14 -0.96
C LEU A 165 -13.10 11.85 -2.01
N VAL A 166 -12.99 12.69 -3.05
CA VAL A 166 -11.98 12.51 -4.09
C VAL A 166 -10.58 12.78 -3.53
N GLY A 167 -10.43 13.82 -2.71
CA GLY A 167 -9.16 14.11 -2.05
C GLY A 167 -8.73 13.02 -1.07
N ALA A 168 -9.69 12.42 -0.35
CA ALA A 168 -9.46 11.26 0.50
C ALA A 168 -8.95 10.03 -0.27
N LEU A 169 -9.53 9.76 -1.44
CA LEU A 169 -9.13 8.63 -2.30
C LEU A 169 -7.75 8.87 -2.93
N LEU A 170 -7.45 10.09 -3.36
CA LEU A 170 -6.20 10.42 -4.03
C LEU A 170 -5.03 10.67 -3.09
N VAL A 171 -5.24 10.70 -1.77
CA VAL A 171 -4.17 11.08 -0.84
C VAL A 171 -3.00 10.11 -0.85
N VAL A 172 -3.25 8.81 -0.96
CA VAL A 172 -2.21 7.78 -0.94
C VAL A 172 -1.25 7.92 -2.13
N PRO A 173 -1.72 7.97 -3.40
CA PRO A 173 -0.81 8.16 -4.53
C PRO A 173 -0.13 9.53 -4.52
N VAL A 174 -0.78 10.57 -3.98
CA VAL A 174 -0.16 11.90 -3.81
C VAL A 174 1.01 11.84 -2.83
N ILE A 175 0.83 11.23 -1.65
CA ILE A 175 1.90 11.05 -0.66
C ILE A 175 3.02 10.18 -1.22
N ALA A 176 2.68 9.07 -1.89
CA ALA A 176 3.66 8.20 -2.50
C ALA A 176 4.49 8.93 -3.57
N THR A 177 3.84 9.77 -4.39
CA THR A 177 4.52 10.63 -5.36
C THR A 177 5.43 11.62 -4.64
N GLY A 178 4.93 12.33 -3.62
CA GLY A 178 5.75 13.29 -2.85
C GLY A 178 6.99 12.64 -2.22
N LYS A 179 6.86 11.42 -1.70
CA LYS A 179 7.98 10.63 -1.16
C LYS A 179 9.01 10.27 -2.23
N GLU A 180 8.58 9.92 -3.44
CA GLU A 180 9.48 9.63 -4.56
C GLU A 180 10.26 10.89 -4.99
N TYR A 181 9.60 12.04 -5.05
CA TYR A 181 10.26 13.32 -5.34
C TYR A 181 11.23 13.73 -4.22
N GLY A 182 10.84 13.61 -2.96
CA GLY A 182 11.72 13.90 -1.82
C GLY A 182 12.97 13.03 -1.82
N ARG A 183 12.82 11.73 -2.15
CA ARG A 183 13.95 10.81 -2.31
C ARG A 183 14.90 11.26 -3.43
N TYR A 184 14.36 11.68 -4.57
CA TYR A 184 15.16 12.21 -5.67
C TYR A 184 15.96 13.45 -5.26
N VAL A 185 15.35 14.41 -4.55
CA VAL A 185 16.03 15.63 -4.09
C VAL A 185 17.15 15.30 -3.11
N ILE A 186 16.90 14.44 -2.12
CA ILE A 186 17.91 14.04 -1.12
C ILE A 186 19.08 13.31 -1.78
N ALA A 187 18.81 12.38 -2.70
CA ALA A 187 19.85 11.66 -3.41
C ALA A 187 20.75 12.62 -4.21
N LYS A 188 20.15 13.60 -4.90
CA LYS A 188 20.88 14.61 -5.66
C LYS A 188 21.69 15.58 -4.79
N LEU A 189 21.24 15.88 -3.58
CA LEU A 189 21.96 16.72 -2.62
C LEU A 189 23.12 15.97 -1.91
N THR A 190 23.07 14.65 -1.90
CA THR A 190 24.05 13.79 -1.21
C THR A 190 24.98 13.07 -2.19
N ASP A 191 25.00 13.49 -3.47
CA ASP A 191 25.71 12.83 -4.59
C ASP A 191 25.44 11.30 -4.71
N GLY A 192 24.29 10.84 -4.20
CA GLY A 192 23.85 9.45 -4.29
C GLY A 192 23.05 9.17 -5.55
N ASP A 193 22.98 7.91 -5.98
CA ASP A 193 22.13 7.51 -7.11
C ASP A 193 20.64 7.72 -6.77
N PRO A 194 19.90 8.60 -7.50
CA PRO A 194 18.47 8.84 -7.26
C PRO A 194 17.59 7.64 -7.63
N PHE A 195 18.10 6.69 -8.39
CA PHE A 195 17.36 5.55 -8.93
C PHE A 195 18.10 4.21 -8.76
N PRO A 196 18.36 3.76 -7.52
CA PRO A 196 18.99 2.46 -7.31
C PRO A 196 18.16 1.34 -7.99
N PRO A 197 18.82 0.34 -8.62
CA PRO A 197 18.15 -0.82 -9.17
C PRO A 197 17.25 -1.47 -8.10
N ARG A 198 16.03 -1.89 -8.47
CA ARG A 198 15.02 -2.47 -7.56
C ARG A 198 15.49 -3.72 -6.78
N SER A 199 16.70 -4.22 -7.05
CA SER A 199 17.35 -5.40 -6.48
C SER A 199 18.50 -5.11 -5.51
N ALA A 200 18.89 -3.85 -5.27
CA ALA A 200 19.82 -3.51 -4.19
C ALA A 200 19.07 -3.53 -2.84
N ALA A 201 18.70 -4.71 -2.38
CA ALA A 201 18.59 -4.95 -0.94
C ALA A 201 19.89 -4.45 -0.28
N PRO A 202 19.84 -3.92 0.96
CA PRO A 202 21.06 -3.57 1.68
C PRO A 202 22.02 -4.75 1.57
N GLU A 203 23.18 -4.54 0.95
CA GLU A 203 24.22 -5.54 0.96
C GLU A 203 24.45 -5.87 2.44
N PRO A 204 24.33 -7.14 2.88
CA PRO A 204 24.58 -7.48 4.27
C PRO A 204 25.95 -6.90 4.64
N PRO A 205 26.11 -6.31 5.84
CA PRO A 205 27.34 -5.65 6.23
C PRO A 205 28.52 -6.53 5.84
N ARG A 206 29.39 -6.05 4.95
CA ARG A 206 30.62 -6.77 4.64
C ARG A 206 31.38 -6.84 5.95
N GLU A 207 31.41 -8.02 6.56
CA GLU A 207 32.35 -8.30 7.63
C GLU A 207 33.73 -7.89 7.11
N PRO A 208 34.49 -7.05 7.85
CA PRO A 208 35.80 -6.64 7.40
C PRO A 208 36.64 -7.89 7.15
N ALA A 209 37.03 -8.08 5.90
CA ALA A 209 37.91 -9.15 5.48
C ALA A 209 39.21 -9.08 6.28
N GLY A 210 39.43 -10.09 7.11
CA GLY A 210 40.74 -10.48 7.64
C GLY A 210 41.48 -9.43 8.47
N SER A 211 41.24 -9.41 9.78
CA SER A 211 42.34 -9.18 10.73
C SER A 211 43.18 -10.46 10.83
N GLY A 212 43.85 -10.81 9.74
CA GLY A 212 44.91 -11.80 9.73
C GLY A 212 46.25 -11.10 9.96
N GLY A 213 46.80 -11.27 11.16
CA GLY A 213 48.22 -11.02 11.41
C GLY A 213 48.52 -10.20 12.65
N ALA A 214 48.52 -10.85 13.82
CA ALA A 214 49.54 -10.66 14.86
C ALA A 214 49.23 -11.55 16.07
N THR A 215 49.70 -12.81 16.04
CA THR A 215 50.23 -13.51 17.23
C THR A 215 51.07 -14.71 16.76
N ASP A 216 52.38 -14.58 16.98
CA ASP A 216 53.34 -15.58 17.42
C ASP A 216 53.30 -17.02 16.88
N GLY A 217 54.43 -17.43 16.31
CA GLY A 217 54.73 -18.83 15.99
C GLY A 217 56.12 -19.03 15.40
N ALA A 218 57.16 -18.45 16.00
CA ALA A 218 58.53 -18.88 15.77
C ALA A 218 58.85 -20.09 16.66
N ALA A 219 59.55 -21.08 16.07
CA ALA A 219 60.03 -22.35 16.63
C ALA A 219 58.93 -23.41 16.84
N GLY A 220 59.01 -24.65 16.36
CA GLY A 220 60.13 -25.41 15.80
C GLY A 220 59.95 -26.87 16.23
N GLY A 221 59.94 -27.81 15.28
CA GLY A 221 60.41 -29.18 15.50
C GLY A 221 59.47 -30.23 16.12
N THR A 222 59.19 -31.25 15.29
CA THR A 222 59.53 -32.66 15.57
C THR A 222 58.49 -33.59 16.22
N ALA A 223 58.38 -34.76 15.58
CA ALA A 223 57.88 -36.08 16.01
C ALA A 223 56.35 -36.22 16.14
N ALA A 224 55.68 -36.97 15.26
CA ALA A 224 55.73 -38.42 15.05
C ALA A 224 54.93 -39.22 16.09
N ASP A 225 54.11 -40.11 15.54
CA ASP A 225 53.79 -41.46 16.03
C ASP A 225 52.44 -41.70 16.74
N GLY A 226 51.87 -42.88 16.43
CA GLY A 226 50.80 -43.56 17.19
C GLY A 226 49.37 -43.23 16.76
N LEU A 227 48.70 -43.99 15.88
CA LEU A 227 48.09 -45.32 16.07
C LEU A 227 46.75 -45.34 16.84
N VAL A 228 45.81 -46.10 16.24
CA VAL A 228 44.59 -46.75 16.80
C VAL A 228 43.42 -45.78 17.05
N GLY A 229 42.28 -45.86 16.37
CA GLY A 229 41.32 -46.99 16.24
C GLY A 229 40.01 -46.49 16.90
N GLY A 230 38.84 -46.50 16.27
CA GLY A 230 38.20 -47.62 15.60
C GLY A 230 37.08 -48.12 16.50
N ALA A 231 35.87 -47.59 16.27
CA ALA A 231 34.51 -48.14 16.53
C ALA A 231 33.55 -47.04 17.00
#